data_AF-A0AAI9SWB7-F1
#
_entry.id   AF-A0AAI9SWB7-F1
#
_cell.length_a   1.000
_cell.length_b   1.000
_cell.length_c   1.000
_cell.angle_alpha   90.00
_cell.angle_beta   90.00
_cell.angle_gamma   90.00
#
_symmetry.space_group_name_H-M   'P 1'
#
loop_
_entity.id
_entity.type
_entity.pdbx_description
1 polymer ?
#
loop_
_entity_poly.entity_id
_entity_poly.type
_entity_poly.pdbx_seq_one_letter_code
_entity_poly.pdbx_strand_id
1 'polypeptide(L)'
;MVNGGDKRFSSKQVIQWSDEAEDTLGKAQRLCTNAQRQLHITHQLLIDKLPNEVEATEFLFASYKKQFEVIERHLEVIRYGLGEIDAKLVDFDKILNPSLNQLDGIISKLKETQVPSFVQIDNDSGNKNLLDFIATESVTLLKSNIEVYKSNCSKIRDFLHKKFHCEMKQEQQSFIKQHSTICKANDFLVPIQLELRITNGKLSESKSSVGVILKENESLENELVSMLEMITNHFDQCQKAVELLKSENSAIRVNLEVLERDSQELADVFKELNTVCNIISTNSIKSEKLYKQHKAYIDASMNGMKMELERFRTFKTSSIPRFLILVKNCKEITNQCSITDTELAERLTPCEIYAETIKQLIFHYSQFLNIYKSKYLTELHHEQFQYPRKFLRRVGEFLNEELYRMQLEELSHRKNWLAKYGDFIPKEFKLPGEQEMPSVVQVNTQGLGHIQNVNGIEEFNQGEEKQLLALIKRLKSSEL
;
A
#
# COMPACT_ATOMS: atom_id res chain seq x y z
N MET A 1 -42.28 50.58 -98.20
CA MET A 1 -42.33 50.63 -96.73
C MET A 1 -41.51 49.45 -96.22
N VAL A 2 -40.38 49.77 -95.55
CA VAL A 2 -39.72 49.08 -94.41
C VAL A 2 -39.56 47.54 -94.50
N ASN A 3 -38.42 46.86 -94.41
CA ASN A 3 -36.95 47.08 -94.26
C ASN A 3 -36.32 45.74 -94.75
N GLY A 4 -35.13 45.68 -95.36
CA GLY A 4 -33.84 45.81 -94.69
C GLY A 4 -33.60 44.67 -93.68
N GLY A 5 -32.78 43.66 -94.03
CA GLY A 5 -32.40 42.60 -93.09
C GLY A 5 -31.59 41.48 -93.74
N ASP A 6 -30.26 41.65 -93.72
CA ASP A 6 -29.22 40.76 -94.23
C ASP A 6 -29.48 39.25 -93.99
N LYS A 7 -29.29 38.41 -95.02
CA LYS A 7 -28.80 37.02 -94.79
C LYS A 7 -27.36 37.14 -94.30
N ARG A 8 -27.19 37.53 -93.03
CA ARG A 8 -25.89 37.86 -92.44
C ARG A 8 -25.01 36.64 -92.15
N PHE A 9 -25.57 35.42 -92.21
CA PHE A 9 -24.90 34.20 -91.79
C PHE A 9 -25.00 33.08 -92.84
N SER A 10 -23.87 32.46 -93.13
CA SER A 10 -23.73 31.30 -94.02
C SER A 10 -24.05 30.00 -93.29
N SER A 11 -24.71 29.05 -93.96
CA SER A 11 -24.92 27.69 -93.42
C SER A 11 -23.61 27.02 -92.98
N LYS A 12 -22.48 27.37 -93.60
CA LYS A 12 -21.15 26.89 -93.19
C LYS A 12 -20.67 27.47 -91.85
N GLN A 13 -21.05 28.71 -91.53
CA GLN A 13 -20.65 29.35 -90.25
C GLN A 13 -21.39 28.73 -89.07
N VAL A 14 -22.69 28.44 -89.22
CA VAL A 14 -23.48 27.81 -88.15
C VAL A 14 -23.04 26.36 -87.91
N ILE A 15 -22.63 25.63 -88.95
CA ILE A 15 -22.01 24.30 -88.81
C ILE A 15 -20.66 24.43 -88.08
N GLN A 16 -19.84 25.41 -88.43
CA GLN A 16 -18.56 25.63 -87.76
C GLN A 16 -18.74 25.95 -86.26
N TRP A 17 -19.70 26.80 -85.89
CA TRP A 17 -20.01 27.07 -84.47
C TRP A 17 -20.51 25.83 -83.73
N SER A 18 -21.27 24.97 -84.41
CA SER A 18 -21.70 23.69 -83.85
C SER A 18 -20.54 22.74 -83.60
N ASP A 19 -19.61 22.62 -84.55
CA ASP A 19 -18.43 21.75 -84.42
C ASP A 19 -17.48 22.28 -83.32
N GLU A 20 -17.31 23.61 -83.23
CA GLU A 20 -16.51 24.27 -82.18
C GLU A 20 -17.15 24.12 -80.79
N ALA A 21 -18.48 24.21 -80.69
CA ALA A 21 -19.21 23.96 -79.45
C ALA A 21 -19.14 22.49 -79.02
N GLU A 22 -19.19 21.53 -79.95
CA GLU A 22 -19.07 20.09 -79.65
C GLU A 22 -17.68 19.75 -79.08
N ASP A 23 -16.60 20.21 -79.73
CA ASP A 23 -15.22 19.99 -79.27
C ASP A 23 -14.97 20.66 -77.92
N THR A 24 -15.48 21.89 -77.72
CA THR A 24 -15.36 22.61 -76.46
C THR A 24 -16.14 21.92 -75.34
N LEU A 25 -17.37 21.46 -75.59
CA LEU A 25 -18.17 20.69 -74.64
C LEU A 25 -17.48 19.38 -74.26
N GLY A 26 -16.93 18.65 -75.23
CA GLY A 26 -16.18 17.41 -74.96
C GLY A 26 -14.95 17.62 -74.07
N LYS A 27 -14.22 18.74 -74.27
CA LYS A 27 -13.10 19.12 -73.40
C LYS A 27 -13.57 19.59 -72.02
N ALA A 28 -14.62 20.41 -71.97
CA ALA A 28 -15.21 20.90 -70.74
C ALA A 28 -15.70 19.76 -69.85
N GLN A 29 -16.45 18.80 -70.41
CA GLN A 29 -16.91 17.62 -69.68
C GLN A 29 -15.76 16.83 -69.04
N ARG A 30 -14.63 16.64 -69.75
CA ARG A 30 -13.45 15.96 -69.21
C ARG A 30 -12.82 16.73 -68.05
N LEU A 31 -12.69 18.05 -68.19
CA LEU A 31 -12.16 18.93 -67.13
C LEU A 31 -13.08 18.92 -65.91
N CYS A 32 -14.39 19.13 -66.10
CA CYS A 32 -15.38 19.09 -65.04
C CYS A 32 -15.41 17.74 -64.33
N THR A 33 -15.34 16.62 -65.05
CA THR A 33 -15.31 15.27 -64.45
C THR A 33 -14.07 15.08 -63.58
N ASN A 34 -12.90 15.55 -64.03
CA ASN A 34 -11.68 15.46 -63.22
C ASN A 34 -11.73 16.39 -61.99
N ALA A 35 -12.25 17.60 -62.15
CA ALA A 35 -12.43 18.55 -61.04
C ALA A 35 -13.44 18.01 -60.01
N GLN A 36 -14.57 17.43 -60.44
CA GLN A 36 -15.54 16.79 -59.58
C GLN A 36 -14.93 15.63 -58.78
N ARG A 37 -14.07 14.83 -59.42
CA ARG A 37 -13.31 13.77 -58.72
C ARG A 37 -12.40 14.36 -57.64
N GLN A 38 -11.71 15.47 -57.91
CA GLN A 38 -10.82 16.14 -56.94
C GLN A 38 -11.60 16.78 -55.78
N LEU A 39 -12.76 17.38 -56.06
CA LEU A 39 -13.70 17.88 -55.06
C LEU A 39 -14.17 16.74 -54.15
N HIS A 40 -14.60 15.61 -54.75
CA HIS A 40 -15.04 14.43 -54.01
C HIS A 40 -13.93 13.83 -53.13
N ILE A 41 -12.69 13.71 -53.65
CA ILE A 41 -11.54 13.24 -52.85
C ILE A 41 -11.27 14.19 -51.68
N THR A 42 -11.32 15.51 -51.91
CA THR A 42 -11.09 16.50 -50.87
C THR A 42 -12.16 16.43 -49.79
N HIS A 43 -13.43 16.29 -50.19
CA HIS A 43 -14.55 16.07 -49.27
C HIS A 43 -14.32 14.80 -48.43
N GLN A 44 -14.02 13.67 -49.07
CA GLN A 44 -13.78 12.39 -48.37
C GLN A 44 -12.62 12.48 -47.37
N LEU A 45 -11.54 13.17 -47.71
CA LEU A 45 -10.38 13.32 -46.82
C LEU A 45 -10.70 14.20 -45.60
N LEU A 46 -11.33 15.36 -45.81
CA LEU A 46 -11.49 16.38 -44.79
C LEU A 46 -12.76 16.23 -43.95
N ILE A 47 -13.85 15.69 -44.50
CA ILE A 47 -15.14 15.55 -43.82
C ILE A 47 -15.32 14.12 -43.28
N ASP A 48 -14.88 13.09 -44.01
CA ASP A 48 -15.10 11.71 -43.57
C ASP A 48 -13.89 11.15 -42.82
N LYS A 49 -12.71 11.08 -43.46
CA LYS A 49 -11.57 10.35 -42.90
C LYS A 49 -10.93 11.07 -41.73
N LEU A 50 -10.56 12.35 -41.90
CA LEU A 50 -9.86 13.10 -40.85
C LEU A 50 -10.66 13.18 -39.54
N PRO A 51 -11.97 13.52 -39.54
CA PRO A 51 -12.73 13.60 -38.29
C PRO A 51 -12.91 12.27 -37.60
N ASN A 52 -13.21 11.20 -38.35
CA ASN A 52 -13.34 9.85 -37.79
C ASN A 52 -12.03 9.37 -37.12
N GLU A 53 -10.87 9.65 -37.73
CA GLU A 53 -9.58 9.28 -37.16
C GLU A 53 -9.23 10.10 -35.92
N VAL A 54 -9.57 11.39 -35.91
CA VAL A 54 -9.38 12.28 -34.75
C VAL A 54 -10.26 11.84 -33.59
N GLU A 55 -11.54 11.54 -33.83
CA GLU A 55 -12.47 11.05 -32.81
C GLU A 55 -12.02 9.70 -32.22
N ALA A 56 -11.58 8.77 -33.08
CA ALA A 56 -11.03 7.49 -32.63
C ALA A 56 -9.78 7.69 -31.73
N THR A 57 -8.95 8.69 -32.04
CA THR A 57 -7.78 9.04 -31.25
C THR A 57 -8.17 9.67 -29.90
N GLU A 58 -9.18 10.55 -29.88
CA GLU A 58 -9.72 11.15 -28.66
C GLU A 58 -10.30 10.08 -27.71
N PHE A 59 -11.08 9.15 -28.25
CA PHE A 59 -11.62 8.02 -27.49
C PHE A 59 -10.50 7.15 -26.90
N LEU A 60 -9.48 6.83 -27.71
CA LEU A 60 -8.33 6.06 -27.25
C LEU A 60 -7.55 6.79 -26.15
N PHE A 61 -7.38 8.11 -26.27
CA PHE A 61 -6.70 8.95 -25.27
C PHE A 61 -7.46 8.99 -23.94
N ALA A 62 -8.78 9.13 -23.97
CA ALA A 62 -9.61 9.07 -22.77
C ALA A 62 -9.49 7.71 -22.06
N SER A 63 -9.53 6.61 -22.83
CA SER A 63 -9.32 5.26 -22.31
C SER A 63 -7.92 5.10 -21.71
N TYR A 64 -6.89 5.54 -22.42
CA TYR A 64 -5.49 5.53 -21.96
C TYR A 64 -5.31 6.27 -20.63
N LYS A 65 -5.83 7.50 -20.51
CA LYS A 65 -5.74 8.30 -19.29
C LYS A 65 -6.38 7.59 -18.10
N LYS A 66 -7.57 7.02 -18.30
CA LYS A 66 -8.26 6.23 -17.26
C LYS A 66 -7.42 5.01 -16.84
N GLN A 67 -6.76 4.33 -17.79
CA GLN A 67 -5.90 3.19 -17.46
C GLN A 67 -4.65 3.59 -16.68
N PHE A 68 -4.06 4.74 -17.00
CA PHE A 68 -2.92 5.32 -16.28
C PHE A 68 -3.29 5.64 -14.81
N GLU A 69 -4.42 6.31 -14.58
CA GLU A 69 -4.91 6.60 -13.22
C GLU A 69 -5.19 5.33 -12.39
N VAL A 70 -5.60 4.23 -13.04
CA VAL A 70 -5.78 2.94 -12.36
C VAL A 70 -4.43 2.34 -11.95
N ILE A 71 -3.38 2.47 -12.77
CA ILE A 71 -2.02 2.02 -12.42
C ILE A 71 -1.53 2.77 -11.17
N GLU A 72 -1.69 4.10 -11.13
CA GLU A 72 -1.29 4.91 -9.99
C GLU A 72 -2.02 4.48 -8.70
N ARG A 73 -3.33 4.23 -8.80
CA ARG A 73 -4.11 3.71 -7.66
C ARG A 73 -3.62 2.35 -7.18
N HIS A 74 -3.31 1.42 -8.09
CA HIS A 74 -2.76 0.12 -7.69
C HIS A 74 -1.40 0.25 -6.99
N LEU A 75 -0.54 1.17 -7.46
CA LEU A 75 0.76 1.42 -6.85
C LEU A 75 0.62 2.01 -5.44
N GLU A 76 -0.33 2.92 -5.22
CA GLU A 76 -0.60 3.46 -3.88
C GLU A 76 -1.15 2.38 -2.92
N VAL A 77 -2.02 1.48 -3.39
CA VAL A 77 -2.48 0.34 -2.57
C VAL A 77 -1.30 -0.57 -2.18
N ILE A 78 -0.39 -0.86 -3.11
CA ILE A 78 0.82 -1.65 -2.83
C ILE A 78 1.68 -0.94 -1.79
N ARG A 79 1.88 0.37 -1.94
CA ARG A 79 2.65 1.19 -1.00
C ARG A 79 2.03 1.20 0.39
N TYR A 80 0.70 1.32 0.50
CA TYR A 80 0.00 1.20 1.78
C TYR A 80 0.21 -0.18 2.41
N GLY A 81 0.14 -1.25 1.61
CA GLY A 81 0.38 -2.62 2.07
C GLY A 81 1.81 -2.85 2.60
N LEU A 82 2.81 -2.09 2.13
CA LEU A 82 4.16 -2.07 2.70
C LEU A 82 4.21 -1.33 4.04
N GLY A 83 3.39 -0.29 4.22
CA GLY A 83 3.28 0.45 5.48
C GLY A 83 2.84 -0.41 6.67
N GLU A 84 2.05 -1.46 6.44
CA GLU A 84 1.71 -2.44 7.49
C GLU A 84 2.94 -3.22 7.99
N ILE A 85 3.92 -3.50 7.12
CA ILE A 85 5.16 -4.17 7.50
C ILE A 85 6.07 -3.20 8.26
N ASP A 86 6.11 -1.93 7.84
CA ASP A 86 6.83 -0.87 8.54
C ASP A 86 6.25 -0.65 9.95
N ALA A 87 4.92 -0.70 10.11
CA ALA A 87 4.25 -0.55 11.40
C ALA A 87 4.71 -1.60 12.43
N LYS A 88 4.92 -2.85 12.00
CA LYS A 88 5.44 -3.91 12.89
C LYS A 88 6.82 -3.61 13.47
N LEU A 89 7.66 -2.90 12.73
CA LEU A 89 8.98 -2.49 13.23
C LEU A 89 8.86 -1.36 14.25
N VAL A 90 7.86 -0.48 14.08
CA VAL A 90 7.57 0.56 15.08
C VAL A 90 7.13 -0.08 16.41
N ASP A 91 6.46 -1.22 16.37
CA ASP A 91 6.08 -1.97 17.58
C ASP A 91 7.30 -2.52 18.33
N PHE A 92 8.44 -2.73 17.66
CA PHE A 92 9.69 -3.07 18.34
C PHE A 92 10.11 -1.98 19.31
N ASP A 93 10.08 -0.72 18.86
CA ASP A 93 10.51 0.42 19.67
C ASP A 93 9.48 0.81 20.73
N LYS A 94 8.19 0.64 20.43
CA LYS A 94 7.10 1.04 21.35
C LYS A 94 6.76 0.00 22.40
N ILE A 95 6.85 -1.29 22.09
CA ILE A 95 6.31 -2.37 22.93
C ILE A 95 7.45 -3.27 23.42
N LEU A 96 8.26 -3.78 22.51
CA LEU A 96 9.22 -4.85 22.80
C LEU A 96 10.49 -4.34 23.51
N ASN A 97 11.11 -3.27 22.99
CA ASN A 97 12.32 -2.67 23.56
C ASN A 97 12.11 -2.15 24.99
N PRO A 98 11.00 -1.46 25.32
CA PRO A 98 10.72 -1.07 26.71
C PRO A 98 10.58 -2.28 27.64
N SER A 99 9.92 -3.34 27.18
CA SER A 99 9.76 -4.57 27.98
C SER A 99 11.11 -5.25 28.23
N LEU A 100 11.98 -5.32 27.23
CA LEU A 100 13.35 -5.84 27.38
C LEU A 100 14.17 -5.03 28.38
N ASN A 101 14.13 -3.70 28.30
CA ASN A 101 14.85 -2.81 29.22
C ASN A 101 14.36 -2.98 30.67
N GLN A 102 13.06 -3.19 30.88
CA GLN A 102 12.52 -3.49 32.22
C GLN A 102 13.00 -4.84 32.75
N LEU A 103 13.04 -5.86 31.89
CA LEU A 103 13.58 -7.18 32.25
C LEU A 103 15.06 -7.08 32.65
N ASP A 104 15.87 -6.33 31.89
CA ASP A 104 17.27 -6.07 32.22
C ASP A 104 17.42 -5.34 33.55
N GLY A 105 16.50 -4.42 33.86
CA GLY A 105 16.43 -3.76 35.16
C GLY A 105 16.17 -4.74 36.31
N ILE A 106 15.24 -5.68 36.17
CA ILE A 106 14.96 -6.69 37.21
C ILE A 106 16.11 -7.68 37.34
N ILE A 107 16.70 -8.13 36.23
CA ILE A 107 17.87 -9.04 36.23
C ILE A 107 19.06 -8.37 36.93
N SER A 108 19.29 -7.09 36.69
CA SER A 108 20.35 -6.32 37.37
C SER A 108 20.11 -6.26 38.88
N LYS A 109 18.88 -6.03 39.32
CA LYS A 109 18.51 -6.06 40.75
C LYS A 109 18.71 -7.44 41.38
N LEU A 110 18.43 -8.52 40.66
CA LEU A 110 18.70 -9.89 41.13
C LEU A 110 20.21 -10.13 41.28
N LYS A 111 21.01 -9.68 40.31
CA LYS A 111 22.48 -9.80 40.35
C LYS A 111 23.12 -9.00 41.49
N GLU A 112 22.59 -7.82 41.79
CA GLU A 112 23.07 -6.97 42.88
C GLU A 112 22.71 -7.51 44.26
N THR A 113 21.66 -8.33 44.36
CA THR A 113 21.20 -8.87 45.64
C THR A 113 21.99 -10.13 45.99
N GLN A 114 22.94 -9.98 46.92
CA GLN A 114 23.76 -11.08 47.42
C GLN A 114 22.96 -12.02 48.34
N VAL A 115 23.22 -13.32 48.22
CA VAL A 115 22.67 -14.37 49.08
C VAL A 115 23.78 -14.87 49.99
N PRO A 116 23.76 -14.53 51.29
CA PRO A 116 24.82 -14.97 52.20
C PRO A 116 24.91 -16.49 52.30
N SER A 117 26.12 -16.99 52.58
CA SER A 117 26.40 -18.43 52.67
C SER A 117 25.57 -19.13 53.74
N PHE A 118 25.24 -18.47 54.85
CA PHE A 118 24.43 -19.05 55.93
C PHE A 118 22.96 -19.32 55.53
N VAL A 119 22.50 -18.78 54.40
CA VAL A 119 21.16 -19.05 53.83
C VAL A 119 21.20 -20.23 52.85
N GLN A 120 22.40 -20.67 52.43
CA GLN A 120 22.59 -21.70 51.41
C GLN A 120 22.70 -23.08 52.07
N ILE A 121 22.07 -24.08 51.46
CA ILE A 121 22.06 -25.47 51.97
C ILE A 121 23.43 -26.14 51.78
N ASP A 122 24.09 -25.82 50.66
CA ASP A 122 25.45 -26.27 50.37
C ASP A 122 26.43 -25.17 50.79
N ASN A 123 27.36 -25.50 51.70
CA ASN A 123 28.46 -24.62 52.14
C ASN A 123 29.49 -24.36 51.03
N ASP A 124 29.04 -24.19 49.78
CA ASP A 124 29.86 -23.68 48.71
C ASP A 124 30.28 -22.26 49.07
N SER A 125 31.58 -22.07 49.27
CA SER A 125 32.24 -20.82 49.66
C SER A 125 32.19 -19.70 48.59
N GLY A 126 31.23 -19.76 47.66
CA GLY A 126 31.03 -18.78 46.60
C GLY A 126 30.06 -17.66 47.01
N ASN A 127 30.40 -16.43 46.65
CA ASN A 127 29.49 -15.28 46.72
C ASN A 127 28.36 -15.45 45.69
N LYS A 128 27.31 -16.21 46.03
CA LYS A 128 26.11 -16.35 45.19
C LYS A 128 25.19 -15.13 45.31
N ASN A 129 24.48 -14.83 44.26
CA ASN A 129 23.47 -13.78 44.19
C ASN A 129 22.13 -14.38 43.73
N LEU A 130 21.04 -13.59 43.75
CA LEU A 130 19.73 -14.11 43.36
C LEU A 130 19.62 -14.50 41.87
N LEU A 131 20.51 -13.99 41.00
CA LEU A 131 20.56 -14.37 39.58
C LEU A 131 21.00 -15.83 39.40
N ASP A 132 21.84 -16.35 40.30
CA ASP A 132 22.36 -17.73 40.20
C ASP A 132 21.28 -18.80 40.43
N PHE A 133 20.12 -18.40 40.96
CA PHE A 133 18.98 -19.28 41.24
C PHE A 133 17.89 -19.22 40.15
N ILE A 134 18.11 -18.48 39.05
CA ILE A 134 17.18 -18.41 37.93
C ILE A 134 17.77 -19.03 36.66
N ALA A 135 16.90 -19.47 35.74
CA ALA A 135 17.29 -20.08 34.47
C ALA A 135 17.81 -19.04 33.45
N THR A 136 19.03 -18.53 33.68
CA THR A 136 19.68 -17.52 32.84
C THR A 136 19.81 -17.94 31.37
N GLU A 137 20.06 -19.23 31.11
CA GLU A 137 20.14 -19.79 29.76
C GLU A 137 18.84 -19.59 28.96
N SER A 138 17.68 -19.83 29.60
CA SER A 138 16.36 -19.67 28.98
C SER A 138 16.05 -18.20 28.67
N VAL A 139 16.45 -17.29 29.56
CA VAL A 139 16.31 -15.84 29.34
C VAL A 139 17.20 -15.38 28.18
N THR A 140 18.42 -15.92 28.10
CA THR A 140 19.37 -15.60 27.03
C THR A 140 18.88 -16.11 25.68
N LEU A 141 18.31 -17.32 25.64
CA LEU A 141 17.67 -17.89 24.45
C LEU A 141 16.47 -17.05 23.99
N LEU A 142 15.60 -16.62 24.90
CA LEU A 142 14.47 -15.75 24.58
C LEU A 142 14.93 -14.42 23.94
N LYS A 143 15.94 -13.76 24.52
CA LYS A 143 16.53 -12.55 23.94
C LYS A 143 17.13 -12.80 22.56
N SER A 144 17.85 -13.92 22.39
CA SER A 144 18.42 -14.30 21.09
C SER A 144 17.32 -14.48 20.03
N ASN A 145 16.24 -15.19 20.36
CA ASN A 145 15.10 -15.38 19.45
C ASN A 145 14.43 -14.06 19.07
N ILE A 146 14.29 -13.13 20.01
CA ILE A 146 13.77 -11.77 19.75
C ILE A 146 14.69 -11.02 18.78
N GLU A 147 16.01 -11.05 18.99
CA GLU A 147 16.94 -10.37 18.10
C GLU A 147 16.98 -10.98 16.70
N VAL A 148 16.89 -12.31 16.59
CA VAL A 148 16.73 -13.00 15.29
C VAL A 148 15.44 -12.55 14.61
N TYR A 149 14.33 -12.48 15.33
CA TYR A 149 13.05 -12.01 14.80
C TYR A 149 13.14 -10.55 14.31
N LYS A 150 13.71 -9.64 15.10
CA LYS A 150 13.94 -8.24 14.69
C LYS A 150 14.81 -8.13 13.44
N SER A 151 15.89 -8.90 13.39
CA SER A 151 16.81 -8.95 12.24
C SER A 151 16.09 -9.43 10.98
N ASN A 152 15.31 -10.50 11.09
CA ASN A 152 14.58 -11.08 9.96
C ASN A 152 13.51 -10.10 9.43
N CYS A 153 12.71 -9.50 10.32
CA CYS A 153 11.73 -8.48 9.91
C CYS A 153 12.39 -7.28 9.24
N SER A 154 13.54 -6.81 9.74
CA SER A 154 14.27 -5.69 9.14
C SER A 154 14.82 -6.04 7.75
N LYS A 155 15.41 -7.23 7.59
CA LYS A 155 15.89 -7.72 6.27
C LYS A 155 14.74 -7.86 5.28
N ILE A 156 13.59 -8.37 5.72
CA ILE A 156 12.38 -8.49 4.89
C ILE A 156 11.90 -7.11 4.44
N ARG A 157 11.82 -6.13 5.36
CA ARG A 157 11.48 -4.74 5.00
C ARG A 157 12.43 -4.22 3.93
N ASP A 158 13.74 -4.26 4.19
CA ASP A 158 14.73 -3.67 3.30
C ASP A 158 14.70 -4.33 1.92
N PHE A 159 14.50 -5.65 1.88
CA PHE A 159 14.30 -6.40 0.65
C PHE A 159 13.03 -5.96 -0.11
N LEU A 160 11.88 -5.83 0.58
CA LEU A 160 10.62 -5.42 -0.03
C LEU A 160 10.67 -3.98 -0.54
N HIS A 161 11.24 -3.05 0.23
CA HIS A 161 11.40 -1.66 -0.19
C HIS A 161 12.36 -1.54 -1.39
N LYS A 162 13.47 -2.29 -1.39
CA LYS A 162 14.38 -2.34 -2.54
C LYS A 162 13.67 -2.90 -3.77
N LYS A 163 12.93 -3.99 -3.63
CA LYS A 163 12.15 -4.59 -4.73
C LYS A 163 11.07 -3.66 -5.24
N PHE A 164 10.32 -3.00 -4.36
CA PHE A 164 9.32 -1.99 -4.72
C PHE A 164 9.98 -0.85 -5.51
N HIS A 165 11.11 -0.34 -5.03
CA HIS A 165 11.81 0.74 -5.72
C HIS A 165 12.29 0.33 -7.12
N CYS A 166 12.88 -0.86 -7.26
CA CYS A 166 13.42 -1.34 -8.53
C CYS A 166 12.34 -1.77 -9.53
N GLU A 167 11.28 -2.45 -9.08
CA GLU A 167 10.32 -3.08 -10.00
C GLU A 167 9.03 -2.26 -10.17
N MET A 168 8.62 -1.49 -9.16
CA MET A 168 7.36 -0.73 -9.20
C MET A 168 7.61 0.75 -9.47
N LYS A 169 8.47 1.39 -8.66
CA LYS A 169 8.70 2.84 -8.73
C LYS A 169 9.44 3.26 -10.00
N GLN A 170 10.41 2.47 -10.46
CA GLN A 170 11.11 2.75 -11.73
C GLN A 170 10.17 2.63 -12.94
N GLU A 171 9.32 1.60 -12.98
CA GLU A 171 8.31 1.48 -14.03
C GLU A 171 7.29 2.62 -13.96
N GLN A 172 6.84 3.01 -12.77
CA GLN A 172 5.97 4.18 -12.60
C GLN A 172 6.60 5.45 -13.19
N GLN A 173 7.89 5.70 -12.92
CA GLN A 173 8.61 6.84 -13.50
C GLN A 173 8.70 6.74 -15.02
N SER A 174 8.87 5.53 -15.58
CA SER A 174 8.82 5.30 -17.03
C SER A 174 7.43 5.67 -17.59
N PHE A 175 6.35 5.22 -16.94
CA PHE A 175 4.98 5.54 -17.33
C PHE A 175 4.69 7.03 -17.26
N ILE A 176 5.11 7.73 -16.20
CA ILE A 176 4.93 9.19 -16.06
C ILE A 176 5.63 9.94 -17.20
N LYS A 177 6.88 9.56 -17.52
CA LYS A 177 7.62 10.17 -18.64
C LYS A 177 6.87 9.95 -19.96
N GLN A 178 6.45 8.72 -20.23
CA GLN A 178 5.77 8.43 -21.49
C GLN A 178 4.38 9.06 -21.56
N HIS A 179 3.67 9.14 -20.44
CA HIS A 179 2.41 9.86 -20.31
C HIS A 179 2.59 11.33 -20.69
N SER A 180 3.64 12.00 -20.19
CA SER A 180 3.92 13.38 -20.58
C SER A 180 4.21 13.55 -22.07
N THR A 181 4.89 12.58 -22.70
CA THR A 181 5.16 12.56 -24.14
C THR A 181 3.87 12.39 -24.95
N ILE A 182 3.00 11.45 -24.55
CA ILE A 182 1.72 11.18 -25.20
C ILE A 182 0.78 12.38 -25.07
N CYS A 183 0.70 13.00 -23.88
CA CYS A 183 -0.10 14.20 -23.68
C CYS A 183 0.36 15.33 -24.59
N LYS A 184 1.67 15.60 -24.69
CA LYS A 184 2.22 16.60 -25.61
C LYS A 184 1.91 16.27 -27.08
N ALA A 185 2.01 15.00 -27.48
CA ALA A 185 1.64 14.58 -28.83
C ALA A 185 0.15 14.81 -29.12
N ASN A 186 -0.71 14.57 -28.13
CA ASN A 186 -2.14 14.79 -28.23
C ASN A 186 -2.51 16.28 -28.20
N ASP A 187 -1.74 17.14 -27.52
CA ASP A 187 -1.95 18.59 -27.50
C ASP A 187 -1.84 19.21 -28.90
N PHE A 188 -1.01 18.63 -29.79
CA PHE A 188 -0.95 19.04 -31.20
C PHE A 188 -2.24 18.72 -32.00
N LEU A 189 -3.08 17.80 -31.50
CA LEU A 189 -4.36 17.45 -32.12
C LEU A 189 -5.51 18.33 -31.64
N VAL A 190 -5.35 19.03 -30.51
CA VAL A 190 -6.40 19.89 -29.92
C VAL A 190 -6.86 21.02 -30.86
N PRO A 191 -5.98 21.76 -31.56
CA PRO A 191 -6.41 22.76 -32.54
C PRO A 191 -7.28 22.15 -33.65
N ILE A 192 -6.90 20.97 -34.15
CA ILE A 192 -7.62 20.26 -35.22
C ILE A 192 -8.98 19.80 -34.71
N GLN A 193 -9.06 19.27 -33.49
CA GLN A 193 -10.31 18.88 -32.85
C GLN A 193 -11.29 20.06 -32.74
N LEU A 194 -10.79 21.23 -32.33
CA LEU A 194 -11.57 22.46 -32.27
C LEU A 194 -12.03 22.90 -33.68
N GLU A 195 -11.13 22.88 -34.66
CA GLU A 195 -11.45 23.23 -36.05
C GLU A 195 -12.54 22.33 -36.64
N LEU A 196 -12.44 21.01 -36.42
CA LEU A 196 -13.40 20.02 -36.91
C LEU A 196 -14.78 20.12 -36.23
N ARG A 197 -14.83 20.42 -34.92
CA ARG A 197 -16.10 20.66 -34.22
C ARG A 197 -16.82 21.91 -34.75
N ILE A 198 -16.08 22.96 -35.11
CA ILE A 198 -16.65 24.19 -35.66
C ILE A 198 -17.16 23.96 -37.10
N THR A 199 -16.38 23.25 -37.92
CA THR A 199 -16.77 22.95 -39.32
C THR A 199 -17.97 22.02 -39.41
N ASN A 200 -18.08 21.00 -38.56
CA ASN A 200 -19.27 20.11 -38.52
C ASN A 200 -20.55 20.80 -38.01
N GLY A 201 -20.44 21.93 -37.29
CA GLY A 201 -21.60 22.67 -36.77
C GLY A 201 -22.16 23.71 -37.75
N LYS A 202 -21.30 24.45 -38.44
CA LYS A 202 -21.66 25.44 -39.48
C LYS A 202 -20.45 25.74 -40.39
N LEU A 203 -20.41 25.15 -41.59
CA LEU A 203 -19.38 25.40 -42.60
C LEU A 203 -19.21 26.90 -42.93
N SER A 204 -20.31 27.67 -42.90
CA SER A 204 -20.37 29.07 -43.35
C SER A 204 -19.63 30.07 -42.45
N GLU A 205 -19.36 29.73 -41.18
CA GLU A 205 -18.71 30.62 -40.19
C GLU A 205 -17.24 30.26 -39.90
N SER A 206 -16.74 29.15 -40.44
CA SER A 206 -15.39 28.64 -40.16
C SER A 206 -14.30 29.46 -40.85
N LYS A 207 -13.37 30.03 -40.07
CA LYS A 207 -12.11 30.63 -40.55
C LYS A 207 -10.91 29.66 -40.57
N SER A 208 -11.16 28.37 -40.30
CA SER A 208 -10.11 27.34 -40.26
C SER A 208 -9.57 27.03 -41.66
N SER A 209 -8.35 26.51 -41.74
CA SER A 209 -7.73 26.10 -43.02
C SER A 209 -8.57 25.05 -43.77
N VAL A 210 -9.15 24.09 -43.04
CA VAL A 210 -10.07 23.07 -43.56
C VAL A 210 -11.37 23.70 -44.07
N GLY A 211 -12.01 24.57 -43.28
CA GLY A 211 -13.27 25.17 -43.67
C GLY A 211 -13.14 26.20 -44.80
N VAL A 212 -12.01 26.90 -44.91
CA VAL A 212 -11.72 27.77 -46.06
C VAL A 212 -11.64 26.95 -47.35
N ILE A 213 -10.90 25.82 -47.35
CA ILE A 213 -10.80 24.94 -48.52
C ILE A 213 -12.18 24.38 -48.90
N LEU A 214 -12.97 23.91 -47.92
CA LEU A 214 -14.29 23.35 -48.20
C LEU A 214 -15.27 24.39 -48.73
N LYS A 215 -15.29 25.61 -48.18
CA LYS A 215 -16.14 26.71 -48.65
C LYS A 215 -15.75 27.19 -50.05
N GLU A 216 -14.45 27.31 -50.30
CA GLU A 216 -13.92 27.67 -51.63
C GLU A 216 -14.31 26.59 -52.64
N ASN A 217 -14.16 25.31 -52.29
CA ASN A 217 -14.55 24.19 -53.14
C ASN A 217 -16.06 24.15 -53.44
N GLU A 218 -16.93 24.45 -52.46
CA GLU A 218 -18.39 24.53 -52.67
C GLU A 218 -18.77 25.68 -53.63
N SER A 219 -18.09 26.83 -53.52
CA SER A 219 -18.26 27.94 -54.47
C SER A 219 -17.83 27.55 -55.88
N LEU A 220 -16.65 26.93 -56.00
CA LEU A 220 -16.07 26.51 -57.28
C LEU A 220 -16.87 25.38 -57.93
N GLU A 221 -17.52 24.51 -57.14
CA GLU A 221 -18.43 23.48 -57.64
C GLU A 221 -19.67 24.10 -58.30
N ASN A 222 -20.28 25.11 -57.67
CA ASN A 222 -21.40 25.84 -58.24
C ASN A 222 -21.00 26.60 -59.52
N GLU A 223 -19.81 27.21 -59.54
CA GLU A 223 -19.27 27.87 -60.74
C GLU A 223 -19.02 26.86 -61.87
N LEU A 224 -18.50 25.67 -61.56
CA LEU A 224 -18.30 24.56 -62.51
C LEU A 224 -19.62 24.11 -63.15
N VAL A 225 -20.64 23.90 -62.32
CA VAL A 225 -21.98 23.49 -62.79
C VAL A 225 -22.56 24.57 -63.69
N SER A 226 -22.54 25.83 -63.27
CA SER A 226 -23.04 26.98 -64.04
C SER A 226 -22.34 27.11 -65.40
N MET A 227 -21.00 27.01 -65.44
CA MET A 227 -20.24 27.09 -66.70
C MET A 227 -20.50 25.89 -67.61
N LEU A 228 -20.64 24.68 -67.06
CA LEU A 228 -20.96 23.49 -67.85
C LEU A 228 -22.39 23.57 -68.42
N GLU A 229 -23.35 24.06 -67.64
CA GLU A 229 -24.72 24.33 -68.10
C GLU A 229 -24.74 25.36 -69.23
N MET A 230 -23.94 26.42 -69.12
CA MET A 230 -23.83 27.45 -70.16
C MET A 230 -23.26 26.90 -71.46
N ILE A 231 -22.17 26.13 -71.42
CA ILE A 231 -21.57 25.49 -72.61
C ILE A 231 -22.53 24.45 -73.21
N THR A 232 -23.23 23.69 -72.37
CA THR A 232 -24.23 22.70 -72.81
C THR A 232 -25.42 23.38 -73.50
N ASN A 233 -25.93 24.48 -72.93
CA ASN A 233 -27.00 25.26 -73.52
C ASN A 233 -26.58 25.93 -74.84
N HIS A 234 -25.34 26.42 -74.94
CA HIS A 234 -24.80 26.96 -76.19
C HIS A 234 -24.74 25.88 -77.29
N PHE A 235 -24.23 24.68 -76.95
CA PHE A 235 -24.23 23.54 -77.87
C PHE A 235 -25.64 23.15 -78.32
N ASP A 236 -26.60 23.03 -77.40
CA ASP A 236 -27.99 22.72 -77.72
C ASP A 236 -28.63 23.75 -78.66
N GLN A 237 -28.28 25.03 -78.51
CA GLN A 237 -28.74 26.11 -79.40
C GLN A 237 -28.07 26.06 -80.77
N CYS A 238 -26.78 25.74 -80.86
CA CYS A 238 -26.07 25.49 -82.12
C CYS A 238 -26.70 24.32 -82.88
N GLN A 239 -26.97 23.21 -82.20
CA GLN A 239 -27.58 22.03 -82.80
C GLN A 239 -28.99 22.32 -83.32
N LYS A 240 -29.83 23.01 -82.52
CA LYS A 240 -31.16 23.48 -82.96
C LYS A 240 -31.05 24.42 -84.17
N ALA A 241 -30.08 25.33 -84.21
CA ALA A 241 -29.86 26.22 -85.35
C ALA A 241 -29.47 25.45 -86.63
N VAL A 242 -28.64 24.40 -86.51
CA VAL A 242 -28.28 23.52 -87.63
C VAL A 242 -29.49 22.72 -88.13
N GLU A 243 -30.36 22.25 -87.23
CA GLU A 243 -31.61 21.54 -87.59
C GLU A 243 -32.61 22.46 -88.31
N LEU A 244 -32.76 23.70 -87.85
CA LEU A 244 -33.59 24.74 -88.50
C LEU A 244 -33.12 25.05 -89.92
N LEU A 245 -31.81 25.06 -90.17
CA LEU A 245 -31.24 25.29 -91.50
C LEU A 245 -31.47 24.11 -92.47
N LYS A 246 -31.77 22.91 -91.95
CA LYS A 246 -32.03 21.69 -92.73
C LYS A 246 -33.54 21.43 -92.97
N SER A 247 -34.42 22.05 -92.20
CA SER A 247 -35.89 21.85 -92.26
C SER A 247 -36.61 23.18 -92.48
N GLU A 248 -37.20 23.40 -93.66
CA GLU A 248 -37.94 24.63 -94.00
C GLU A 248 -39.24 24.86 -93.18
N ASN A 249 -39.63 23.95 -92.28
CA ASN A 249 -40.97 23.91 -91.68
C ASN A 249 -40.98 23.80 -90.14
N SER A 250 -40.20 24.62 -89.45
CA SER A 250 -40.07 24.59 -87.99
C SER A 250 -40.51 25.90 -87.33
N ALA A 251 -41.46 25.80 -86.38
CA ALA A 251 -42.01 26.91 -85.60
C ALA A 251 -41.07 27.45 -84.50
N ILE A 252 -39.79 27.06 -84.51
CA ILE A 252 -38.81 27.38 -83.48
C ILE A 252 -37.93 28.52 -83.99
N ARG A 253 -37.93 29.66 -83.29
CA ARG A 253 -37.10 30.82 -83.61
C ARG A 253 -35.84 30.79 -82.75
N VAL A 254 -34.69 30.46 -83.35
CA VAL A 254 -33.38 30.63 -82.73
C VAL A 254 -32.83 32.01 -83.11
N ASN A 255 -32.30 32.76 -82.13
CA ASN A 255 -31.72 34.08 -82.38
C ASN A 255 -30.25 33.95 -82.80
N LEU A 256 -30.00 34.01 -84.11
CA LEU A 256 -28.67 33.82 -84.70
C LEU A 256 -27.65 34.90 -84.29
N GLU A 257 -28.10 36.11 -83.93
CA GLU A 257 -27.20 37.19 -83.46
C GLU A 257 -26.67 36.92 -82.05
N VAL A 258 -27.45 36.24 -81.21
CA VAL A 258 -27.01 35.81 -79.87
C VAL A 258 -26.02 34.66 -79.98
N LEU A 259 -26.29 33.70 -80.88
CA LEU A 259 -25.40 32.57 -81.16
C LEU A 259 -24.03 33.00 -81.69
N GLU A 260 -23.97 34.00 -82.56
CA GLU A 260 -22.70 34.55 -83.03
C GLU A 260 -21.87 35.14 -81.88
N ARG A 261 -22.53 35.89 -80.99
CA ARG A 261 -21.86 36.49 -79.83
C ARG A 261 -21.39 35.42 -78.84
N ASP A 262 -22.24 34.47 -78.50
CA ASP A 262 -21.90 33.37 -77.59
C ASP A 262 -20.74 32.52 -78.15
N SER A 263 -20.69 32.32 -79.47
CA SER A 263 -19.58 31.60 -80.14
C SER A 263 -18.26 32.38 -80.04
N GLN A 264 -18.29 33.71 -80.05
CA GLN A 264 -17.10 34.56 -79.84
C GLN A 264 -16.64 34.52 -78.38
N GLU A 265 -17.57 34.47 -77.42
CA GLU A 265 -17.28 34.44 -75.97
C GLU A 265 -16.89 33.03 -75.47
N LEU A 266 -17.21 31.97 -76.21
CA LEU A 266 -16.97 30.57 -75.86
C LEU A 266 -15.52 30.28 -75.44
N ALA A 267 -14.55 30.88 -76.15
CA ALA A 267 -13.13 30.70 -75.85
C ALA A 267 -12.72 31.32 -74.50
N ASP A 268 -13.35 32.41 -74.09
CA ASP A 268 -13.06 33.07 -72.82
C ASP A 268 -13.74 32.36 -71.65
N VAL A 269 -14.99 31.90 -71.85
CA VAL A 269 -15.68 30.99 -70.91
C VAL A 269 -14.84 29.73 -70.65
N PHE A 270 -14.27 29.13 -71.70
CA PHE A 270 -13.44 27.94 -71.54
C PHE A 270 -12.14 28.23 -70.77
N LYS A 271 -11.54 29.42 -70.91
CA LYS A 271 -10.39 29.84 -70.09
C LYS A 271 -10.76 30.01 -68.62
N GLU A 272 -11.93 30.59 -68.33
CA GLU A 272 -12.46 30.71 -66.97
C GLU A 272 -12.71 29.33 -66.35
N LEU A 273 -13.34 28.41 -67.09
CA LEU A 273 -13.53 27.03 -66.67
C LEU A 273 -12.20 26.34 -66.32
N ASN A 274 -11.18 26.53 -67.16
CA ASN A 274 -9.85 25.98 -66.91
C ASN A 274 -9.20 26.60 -65.66
N THR A 275 -9.43 27.89 -65.42
CA THR A 275 -8.96 28.60 -64.22
C THR A 275 -9.61 28.02 -62.95
N VAL A 276 -10.92 27.82 -62.95
CA VAL A 276 -11.65 27.17 -61.84
C VAL A 276 -11.13 25.75 -61.60
N CYS A 277 -10.97 24.95 -62.66
CA CYS A 277 -10.39 23.61 -62.54
C CYS A 277 -8.97 23.60 -61.94
N ASN A 278 -8.14 24.59 -62.29
CA ASN A 278 -6.79 24.74 -61.73
C ASN A 278 -6.82 25.13 -60.24
N ILE A 279 -7.77 25.97 -59.82
CA ILE A 279 -7.95 26.31 -58.39
C ILE A 279 -8.37 25.07 -57.61
N ILE A 280 -9.34 24.29 -58.12
CA ILE A 280 -9.78 23.03 -57.50
C ILE A 280 -8.62 22.05 -57.37
N SER A 281 -7.81 21.89 -58.42
CA SER A 281 -6.63 21.02 -58.37
C SER A 281 -5.62 21.50 -57.34
N THR A 282 -5.43 22.80 -57.21
CA THR A 282 -4.55 23.39 -56.19
C THR A 282 -5.08 23.12 -54.77
N ASN A 283 -6.39 23.26 -54.57
CA ASN A 283 -7.04 22.97 -53.30
C ASN A 283 -7.00 21.49 -52.94
N SER A 284 -7.13 20.59 -53.91
CA SER A 284 -6.94 19.15 -53.72
C SER A 284 -5.51 18.80 -53.27
N ILE A 285 -4.48 19.48 -53.80
CA ILE A 285 -3.09 19.26 -53.36
C ILE A 285 -2.88 19.79 -51.94
N LYS A 286 -3.45 20.97 -51.63
CA LYS A 286 -3.39 21.55 -50.28
C LYS A 286 -4.07 20.65 -49.25
N SER A 287 -5.27 20.13 -49.56
CA SER A 287 -6.02 19.25 -48.67
C SER A 287 -5.30 17.93 -48.41
N GLU A 288 -4.68 17.34 -49.44
CA GLU A 288 -3.89 16.12 -49.29
C GLU A 288 -2.65 16.34 -48.41
N LYS A 289 -1.95 17.46 -48.58
CA LYS A 289 -0.80 17.82 -47.75
C LYS A 289 -1.19 18.02 -46.28
N LEU A 290 -2.30 18.71 -46.05
CA LEU A 290 -2.86 18.95 -44.72
C LEU A 290 -3.26 17.63 -44.05
N TYR A 291 -3.98 16.76 -44.77
CA TYR A 291 -4.35 15.43 -44.29
C TYR A 291 -3.12 14.61 -43.92
N LYS A 292 -2.11 14.54 -44.79
CA LYS A 292 -0.86 13.80 -44.52
C LYS A 292 -0.13 14.31 -43.28
N GLN A 293 -0.08 15.63 -43.10
CA GLN A 293 0.54 16.23 -41.91
C GLN A 293 -0.19 15.83 -40.63
N HIS A 294 -1.52 15.93 -40.60
CA HIS A 294 -2.31 15.55 -39.43
C HIS A 294 -2.31 14.05 -39.17
N LYS A 295 -2.35 13.25 -40.23
CA LYS A 295 -2.26 11.79 -40.17
C LYS A 295 -1.00 11.33 -39.44
N ALA A 296 0.14 11.96 -39.71
CA ALA A 296 1.39 11.64 -39.04
C ALA A 296 1.32 11.86 -37.52
N TYR A 297 0.67 12.95 -37.06
CA TYR A 297 0.47 13.20 -35.63
C TYR A 297 -0.52 12.21 -34.99
N ILE A 298 -1.61 11.90 -35.69
CA ILE A 298 -2.60 10.89 -35.28
C ILE A 298 -1.91 9.54 -35.09
N ASP A 299 -1.17 9.07 -36.09
CA ASP A 299 -0.51 7.76 -36.04
C ASP A 299 0.54 7.69 -34.94
N ALA A 300 1.34 8.74 -34.76
CA ALA A 300 2.33 8.82 -33.68
C ALA A 300 1.65 8.75 -32.30
N SER A 301 0.56 9.49 -32.09
CA SER A 301 -0.20 9.50 -30.84
C SER A 301 -0.87 8.14 -30.59
N MET A 302 -1.59 7.59 -31.57
CA MET A 302 -2.26 6.29 -31.47
C MET A 302 -1.28 5.15 -31.20
N ASN A 303 -0.14 5.11 -31.90
CA ASN A 303 0.86 4.06 -31.69
C ASN A 303 1.50 4.17 -30.30
N GLY A 304 1.83 5.39 -29.86
CA GLY A 304 2.32 5.64 -28.51
C GLY A 304 1.34 5.15 -27.43
N MET A 305 0.05 5.47 -27.59
CA MET A 305 -1.00 5.02 -26.66
C MET A 305 -1.18 3.50 -26.67
N LYS A 306 -1.22 2.86 -27.85
CA LYS A 306 -1.37 1.40 -27.96
C LYS A 306 -0.19 0.65 -27.32
N MET A 307 1.04 1.11 -27.58
CA MET A 307 2.23 0.51 -26.96
C MET A 307 2.20 0.61 -25.43
N GLU A 308 1.83 1.78 -24.89
CA GLU A 308 1.72 1.94 -23.43
C GLU A 308 0.57 1.15 -22.82
N LEU A 309 -0.57 1.02 -23.50
CA LEU A 309 -1.68 0.18 -23.03
C LEU A 309 -1.26 -1.30 -22.90
N GLU A 310 -0.46 -1.82 -23.84
CA GLU A 310 0.09 -3.17 -23.74
C GLU A 310 1.12 -3.31 -22.60
N ARG A 311 1.94 -2.27 -22.37
CA ARG A 311 2.82 -2.23 -21.19
C ARG A 311 2.02 -2.22 -19.89
N PHE A 312 0.95 -1.42 -19.79
CA PHE A 312 0.05 -1.41 -18.64
C PHE A 312 -0.59 -2.77 -18.42
N ARG A 313 -1.02 -3.44 -19.49
CA ARG A 313 -1.59 -4.79 -19.41
C ARG A 313 -0.58 -5.77 -18.82
N THR A 314 0.65 -5.76 -19.32
CA THR A 314 1.73 -6.63 -18.82
C THR A 314 2.03 -6.33 -17.35
N PHE A 315 2.11 -5.06 -16.98
CA PHE A 315 2.34 -4.62 -15.60
C PHE A 315 1.22 -5.06 -14.65
N LYS A 316 -0.05 -4.91 -15.04
CA LYS A 316 -1.23 -5.31 -14.25
C LYS A 316 -1.37 -6.82 -14.10
N THR A 317 -1.00 -7.58 -15.11
CA THR A 317 -1.20 -9.04 -15.13
C THR A 317 -0.02 -9.81 -14.56
N SER A 318 1.19 -9.25 -14.62
CA SER A 318 2.42 -9.95 -14.23
C SER A 318 3.10 -9.29 -13.04
N SER A 319 3.52 -8.02 -13.16
CA SER A 319 4.35 -7.35 -12.16
C SER A 319 3.59 -7.12 -10.84
N ILE A 320 2.40 -6.53 -10.92
CA ILE A 320 1.58 -6.24 -9.73
C ILE A 320 1.23 -7.52 -8.95
N PRO A 321 0.64 -8.58 -9.56
CA PRO A 321 0.28 -9.79 -8.83
C PRO A 321 1.49 -10.49 -8.23
N ARG A 322 2.61 -10.55 -8.96
CA ARG A 322 3.86 -11.14 -8.45
C ARG A 322 4.35 -10.41 -7.20
N PHE A 323 4.32 -9.08 -7.20
CA PHE A 323 4.72 -8.29 -6.03
C PHE A 323 3.74 -8.44 -4.86
N LEU A 324 2.43 -8.48 -5.13
CA LEU A 324 1.42 -8.71 -4.09
C LEU A 324 1.55 -10.09 -3.43
N ILE A 325 1.83 -11.14 -4.22
CA ILE A 325 2.11 -12.48 -3.67
C ILE A 325 3.36 -12.44 -2.80
N LEU A 326 4.41 -11.77 -3.24
CA LEU A 326 5.64 -11.61 -2.46
C LEU A 326 5.35 -10.92 -1.12
N VAL A 327 4.62 -9.79 -1.14
CA VAL A 327 4.21 -9.07 0.07
C VAL A 327 3.39 -9.98 0.99
N LYS A 328 2.44 -10.75 0.46
CA LYS A 328 1.63 -11.69 1.23
C LYS A 328 2.51 -12.74 1.92
N ASN A 329 3.41 -13.39 1.19
CA ASN A 329 4.31 -14.41 1.75
C ASN A 329 5.22 -13.81 2.84
N CYS A 330 5.73 -12.60 2.63
CA CYS A 330 6.49 -11.89 3.65
C CYS A 330 5.65 -11.53 4.88
N LYS A 331 4.37 -11.17 4.72
CA LYS A 331 3.45 -10.95 5.83
C LYS A 331 3.22 -12.23 6.64
N GLU A 332 3.05 -13.37 5.97
CA GLU A 332 2.92 -14.67 6.62
C GLU A 332 4.16 -15.02 7.44
N ILE A 333 5.36 -14.86 6.88
CA ILE A 333 6.63 -15.11 7.59
C ILE A 333 6.78 -14.16 8.79
N THR A 334 6.49 -12.87 8.62
CA THR A 334 6.58 -11.88 9.71
C THR A 334 5.45 -12.00 10.74
N ASN A 335 4.47 -12.88 10.53
CA ASN A 335 3.45 -13.22 11.53
C ASN A 335 3.80 -14.50 12.30
N GLN A 336 4.86 -15.22 11.92
CA GLN A 336 5.30 -16.40 12.65
C GLN A 336 6.05 -15.99 13.92
N CYS A 337 5.63 -16.55 15.05
CA CYS A 337 6.31 -16.41 16.34
C CYS A 337 6.97 -17.73 16.73
N SER A 338 8.09 -17.67 17.46
CA SER A 338 8.73 -18.87 18.03
C SER A 338 7.94 -19.43 19.22
N ILE A 339 7.05 -18.64 19.81
CA ILE A 339 6.18 -19.03 20.92
C ILE A 339 4.88 -19.57 20.31
N THR A 340 4.71 -20.89 20.38
CA THR A 340 3.57 -21.62 19.78
C THR A 340 2.39 -21.72 20.74
N ASP A 341 1.90 -20.59 21.24
CA ASP A 341 0.63 -20.53 21.95
C ASP A 341 -0.48 -20.17 20.98
N THR A 342 -1.35 -21.13 20.68
CA THR A 342 -2.44 -20.98 19.70
C THR A 342 -3.48 -19.95 20.11
N GLU A 343 -3.73 -19.76 21.41
CA GLU A 343 -4.73 -18.79 21.88
C GLU A 343 -4.22 -17.36 21.77
N LEU A 344 -2.91 -17.16 22.01
CA LEU A 344 -2.26 -15.85 21.86
C LEU A 344 -2.01 -15.52 20.39
N ALA A 345 -1.64 -16.50 19.56
CA ALA A 345 -1.33 -16.32 18.15
C ALA A 345 -2.51 -15.84 17.29
N GLU A 346 -3.75 -16.13 17.69
CA GLU A 346 -4.96 -15.66 16.98
C GLU A 346 -5.31 -14.20 17.30
N ARG A 347 -4.83 -13.66 18.42
CA ARG A 347 -5.25 -12.35 18.95
C ARG A 347 -4.16 -11.30 18.94
N LEU A 348 -2.90 -11.72 19.02
CA LEU A 348 -1.75 -10.85 19.25
C LEU A 348 -0.73 -11.00 18.12
N THR A 349 -0.06 -9.89 17.82
CA THR A 349 1.12 -9.89 16.96
C THR A 349 2.30 -10.58 17.66
N PRO A 350 3.30 -11.11 16.91
CA PRO A 350 4.48 -11.70 17.54
C PRO A 350 5.22 -10.75 18.50
N CYS A 351 5.22 -9.44 18.23
CA CYS A 351 5.78 -8.42 19.11
C CYS A 351 5.06 -8.38 20.47
N GLU A 352 3.74 -8.42 20.45
CA GLU A 352 2.90 -8.44 21.66
C GLU A 352 3.05 -9.74 22.43
N ILE A 353 3.15 -10.89 21.75
CA ILE A 353 3.39 -12.20 22.37
C ILE A 353 4.73 -12.19 23.12
N TYR A 354 5.82 -11.74 22.50
CA TYR A 354 7.12 -11.62 23.16
C TYR A 354 7.06 -10.64 24.34
N ALA A 355 6.41 -9.48 24.17
CA ALA A 355 6.30 -8.48 25.22
C ALA A 355 5.49 -9.00 26.42
N GLU A 356 4.40 -9.73 26.19
CA GLU A 356 3.58 -10.32 27.25
C GLU A 356 4.36 -11.40 28.01
N THR A 357 5.06 -12.26 27.29
CA THR A 357 5.94 -13.27 27.89
C THR A 357 7.02 -12.61 28.78
N ILE A 358 7.61 -11.52 28.30
CA ILE A 358 8.58 -10.74 29.09
C ILE A 358 7.91 -10.10 30.32
N LYS A 359 6.70 -9.56 30.21
CA LYS A 359 5.98 -8.98 31.36
C LYS A 359 5.67 -10.02 32.43
N GLN A 360 5.26 -11.22 32.04
CA GLN A 360 5.04 -12.33 32.97
C GLN A 360 6.34 -12.72 33.67
N LEU A 361 7.46 -12.75 32.94
CA LEU A 361 8.78 -13.00 33.50
C LEU A 361 9.22 -11.89 34.47
N ILE A 362 9.02 -10.63 34.11
CA ILE A 362 9.26 -9.46 34.97
C ILE A 362 8.46 -9.59 36.26
N PHE A 363 7.17 -9.93 36.16
CA PHE A 363 6.31 -10.12 37.32
C PHE A 363 6.84 -11.24 38.22
N HIS A 364 7.15 -12.40 37.65
CA HIS A 364 7.67 -13.55 38.40
C HIS A 364 8.97 -13.21 39.14
N TYR A 365 9.94 -12.61 38.45
CA TYR A 365 11.21 -12.22 39.06
C TYR A 365 11.11 -11.07 40.06
N SER A 366 10.16 -10.13 39.84
CA SER A 366 9.86 -9.09 40.83
C SER A 366 9.26 -9.69 42.09
N GLN A 367 8.35 -10.65 41.96
CA GLN A 367 7.78 -11.37 43.11
C GLN A 367 8.84 -12.19 43.83
N PHE A 368 9.71 -12.90 43.10
CA PHE A 368 10.82 -13.64 43.70
C PHE A 368 11.73 -12.73 44.54
N LEU A 369 12.17 -11.61 43.96
CA LEU A 369 12.98 -10.61 44.66
C LEU A 369 12.27 -10.05 45.90
N ASN A 370 10.99 -9.70 45.77
CA ASN A 370 10.19 -9.15 46.87
C ASN A 370 9.98 -10.18 47.99
N ILE A 371 9.60 -11.41 47.66
CA ILE A 371 9.39 -12.48 48.64
C ILE A 371 10.70 -12.77 49.38
N TYR A 372 11.83 -12.81 48.68
CA TYR A 372 13.14 -12.97 49.32
C TYR A 372 13.42 -11.87 50.35
N LYS A 373 13.28 -10.60 49.95
CA LYS A 373 13.60 -9.43 50.80
C LYS A 373 12.63 -9.26 51.97
N SER A 374 11.33 -9.43 51.74
CA SER A 374 10.30 -9.04 52.71
C SER A 374 9.81 -10.19 53.59
N LYS A 375 9.69 -11.41 53.03
CA LYS A 375 9.02 -12.55 53.68
C LYS A 375 9.99 -13.65 54.07
N TYR A 376 10.76 -14.17 53.12
CA TYR A 376 11.59 -15.35 53.30
C TYR A 376 12.61 -15.19 54.43
N LEU A 377 13.40 -14.12 54.43
CA LEU A 377 14.41 -13.90 55.48
C LEU A 377 13.78 -13.73 56.88
N THR A 378 12.58 -13.13 56.94
CA THR A 378 11.85 -12.96 58.21
C THR A 378 11.33 -14.31 58.70
N GLU A 379 10.80 -15.15 57.80
CA GLU A 379 10.34 -16.50 58.12
C GLU A 379 11.50 -17.39 58.55
N LEU A 380 12.64 -17.32 57.84
CA LEU A 380 13.86 -18.03 58.20
C LEU A 380 14.34 -17.64 59.61
N HIS A 381 14.29 -16.35 59.95
CA HIS A 381 14.59 -15.88 61.30
C HIS A 381 13.60 -16.41 62.34
N HIS A 382 12.32 -16.48 62.00
CA HIS A 382 11.29 -17.04 62.87
C HIS A 382 11.53 -18.53 63.12
N GLU A 383 11.75 -19.32 62.07
CA GLU A 383 12.00 -20.75 62.12
C GLU A 383 13.29 -21.09 62.88
N GLN A 384 14.41 -20.44 62.56
CA GLN A 384 15.73 -20.80 63.11
C GLN A 384 15.95 -20.25 64.52
N PHE A 385 15.37 -19.12 64.89
CA PHE A 385 15.70 -18.43 66.15
C PHE A 385 14.49 -18.15 67.04
N GLN A 386 13.38 -17.62 66.52
CA GLN A 386 12.26 -17.21 67.39
C GLN A 386 11.44 -18.40 67.90
N TYR A 387 11.07 -19.32 67.02
CA TYR A 387 10.26 -20.48 67.38
C TYR A 387 11.00 -21.42 68.34
N PRO A 388 12.26 -21.82 68.10
CA PRO A 388 13.03 -22.62 69.04
C PRO A 388 13.18 -21.98 70.43
N ARG A 389 13.39 -20.67 70.52
CA ARG A 389 13.42 -19.95 71.80
C ARG A 389 12.09 -20.00 72.53
N LYS A 390 10.99 -19.74 71.81
CA LYS A 390 9.64 -19.80 72.36
C LYS A 390 9.33 -21.22 72.86
N PHE A 391 9.75 -22.23 72.11
CA PHE A 391 9.61 -23.63 72.49
C PHE A 391 10.43 -23.97 73.74
N LEU A 392 11.73 -23.64 73.78
CA LEU A 392 12.61 -23.86 74.93
C LEU A 392 12.12 -23.16 76.18
N ARG A 393 11.72 -21.88 76.08
CA ARG A 393 11.15 -21.14 77.21
C ARG A 393 9.90 -21.83 77.76
N ARG A 394 9.01 -22.30 76.88
CA ARG A 394 7.78 -22.98 77.31
C ARG A 394 8.06 -24.32 77.98
N VAL A 395 9.04 -25.07 77.48
CA VAL A 395 9.52 -26.29 78.12
C VAL A 395 10.14 -25.99 79.49
N GLY A 396 10.98 -24.95 79.59
CA GLY A 396 11.58 -24.51 80.85
C GLY A 396 10.56 -24.09 81.90
N GLU A 397 9.58 -23.26 81.53
CA GLU A 397 8.44 -22.87 82.38
C GLU A 397 7.69 -24.11 82.89
N PHE A 398 7.37 -25.05 82.00
CA PHE A 398 6.65 -26.26 82.37
C PHE A 398 7.44 -27.15 83.34
N LEU A 399 8.74 -27.38 83.08
CA LEU A 399 9.57 -28.24 83.92
C LEU A 399 9.90 -27.60 85.28
N ASN A 400 10.30 -26.33 85.29
CA ASN A 400 10.87 -25.69 86.48
C ASN A 400 9.84 -24.97 87.34
N GLU A 401 8.71 -24.55 86.77
CA GLU A 401 7.66 -23.86 87.55
C GLU A 401 6.48 -24.78 87.79
N GLU A 402 5.86 -25.33 86.75
CA GLU A 402 4.62 -26.11 86.91
C GLU A 402 4.88 -27.49 87.54
N LEU A 403 5.82 -28.25 86.96
CA LEU A 403 6.12 -29.62 87.41
C LEU A 403 6.86 -29.63 88.75
N TYR A 404 7.83 -28.74 88.93
CA TYR A 404 8.53 -28.57 90.21
C TYR A 404 7.58 -28.12 91.34
N ARG A 405 6.65 -27.19 91.06
CA ARG A 405 5.64 -26.80 92.06
C ARG A 405 4.74 -27.97 92.44
N MET A 406 4.27 -28.76 91.46
CA MET A 406 3.49 -29.97 91.72
C MET A 406 4.25 -30.98 92.58
N GLN A 407 5.55 -31.17 92.33
CA GLN A 407 6.42 -32.02 93.15
C GLN A 407 6.59 -31.50 94.58
N LEU A 408 6.79 -30.18 94.75
CA LEU A 408 6.89 -29.56 96.07
C LEU A 408 5.58 -29.63 96.87
N GLU A 409 4.44 -29.41 96.21
CA GLU A 409 3.11 -29.56 96.81
C GLU A 409 2.88 -30.98 97.31
N GLU A 410 3.20 -32.00 96.50
CA GLU A 410 3.07 -33.41 96.86
C GLU A 410 4.05 -33.82 97.97
N LEU A 411 5.31 -33.37 97.93
CA LEU A 411 6.28 -33.60 99.01
C LEU A 411 5.82 -32.98 100.33
N SER A 412 5.32 -31.74 100.29
CA SER A 412 4.79 -31.05 101.46
C SER A 412 3.57 -31.77 102.02
N HIS A 413 2.63 -32.17 101.16
CA HIS A 413 1.45 -32.94 101.54
C HIS A 413 1.84 -34.27 102.21
N ARG A 414 2.76 -35.05 101.60
CA ARG A 414 3.27 -36.31 102.18
C ARG A 414 3.95 -36.11 103.52
N LYS A 415 4.82 -35.10 103.65
CA LYS A 415 5.50 -34.78 104.90
C LYS A 415 4.49 -34.46 106.01
N ASN A 416 3.48 -33.65 105.70
CA ASN A 416 2.43 -33.29 106.65
C ASN A 416 1.56 -34.50 107.03
N TRP A 417 1.24 -35.38 106.07
CA TRP A 417 0.47 -36.59 106.31
C TRP A 417 1.22 -37.59 107.20
N LEU A 418 2.50 -37.85 106.89
CA LEU A 418 3.37 -38.73 107.69
C LEU A 418 3.59 -38.18 109.10
N ALA A 419 3.80 -36.87 109.27
CA ALA A 419 3.94 -36.26 110.59
C ALA A 419 2.68 -36.40 111.45
N LYS A 420 1.49 -36.46 110.82
CA LYS A 420 0.21 -36.52 111.52
C LYS A 420 -0.26 -37.94 111.84
N TYR A 421 0.04 -38.89 110.96
CA TYR A 421 -0.52 -40.25 111.03
C TYR A 421 0.54 -41.37 111.08
N GLY A 422 1.81 -41.07 110.80
CA GLY A 422 2.88 -42.05 110.63
C GLY A 422 3.12 -42.92 111.85
N ASP A 423 3.07 -42.35 113.06
CA ASP A 423 3.30 -43.09 114.32
C ASP A 423 2.21 -44.12 114.63
N PHE A 424 1.05 -44.03 113.96
CA PHE A 424 -0.09 -44.93 114.14
C PHE A 424 -0.18 -46.02 113.07
N ILE A 425 0.73 -46.03 112.10
CA ILE A 425 0.72 -47.00 111.00
C ILE A 425 1.71 -48.14 111.33
N PRO A 426 1.25 -49.40 111.37
CA PRO A 426 2.11 -50.56 111.59
C PRO A 426 3.25 -50.59 110.56
N LYS A 427 4.47 -50.93 111.01
CA LYS A 427 5.67 -50.92 110.17
C LYS A 427 5.65 -51.97 109.05
N GLU A 428 4.73 -52.93 109.12
CA GLU A 428 4.50 -53.94 108.10
C GLU A 428 3.70 -53.40 106.91
N PHE A 429 3.08 -52.22 107.03
CA PHE A 429 2.28 -51.61 105.95
C PHE A 429 3.18 -50.76 105.05
N LYS A 430 2.94 -50.83 103.73
CA LYS A 430 3.58 -49.92 102.78
C LYS A 430 3.15 -48.49 103.10
N LEU A 431 4.12 -47.63 103.41
CA LEU A 431 3.84 -46.23 103.70
C LEU A 431 3.54 -45.47 102.41
N PRO A 432 2.45 -44.67 102.36
CA PRO A 432 2.21 -43.75 101.25
C PRO A 432 3.40 -42.79 101.11
N GLY A 433 4.18 -42.95 100.03
CA GLY A 433 5.36 -42.13 99.74
C GLY A 433 6.68 -42.88 99.59
N GLU A 434 6.73 -44.19 99.84
CA GLU A 434 7.94 -45.01 99.63
C GLU A 434 8.23 -45.31 98.15
N GLN A 435 7.24 -45.19 97.26
CA GLN A 435 7.45 -45.32 95.81
C GLN A 435 7.94 -44.01 95.19
N GLU A 436 8.90 -44.15 94.27
CA GLU A 436 9.49 -43.05 93.50
C GLU A 436 8.39 -42.14 92.92
N MET A 437 8.53 -40.83 93.14
CA MET A 437 7.66 -39.86 92.50
C MET A 437 7.92 -39.87 90.99
N PRO A 438 6.88 -39.78 90.15
CA PRO A 438 7.09 -39.61 88.73
C PRO A 438 7.88 -38.31 88.49
N SER A 439 9.05 -38.45 87.87
CA SER A 439 9.93 -37.34 87.50
C SER A 439 10.14 -37.35 85.99
N VAL A 440 10.31 -36.16 85.40
CA VAL A 440 10.68 -36.06 83.99
C VAL A 440 12.18 -36.35 83.90
N VAL A 441 12.51 -37.53 83.37
CA VAL A 441 13.91 -38.01 83.28
C VAL A 441 14.62 -37.42 82.06
N GLN A 442 13.89 -37.19 80.96
CA GLN A 442 14.47 -36.65 79.74
C GLN A 442 13.45 -35.85 78.94
N VAL A 443 13.88 -34.69 78.46
CA VAL A 443 13.18 -33.95 77.41
C VAL A 443 13.92 -34.14 76.10
N ASN A 444 13.20 -34.56 75.06
CA ASN A 444 13.81 -34.68 73.73
C ASN A 444 14.00 -33.28 73.13
N THR A 445 15.26 -32.82 73.06
CA THR A 445 15.67 -31.55 72.45
C THR A 445 16.29 -31.74 71.06
N GLN A 446 16.08 -32.88 70.40
CA GLN A 446 16.51 -33.11 69.02
C GLN A 446 16.04 -31.98 68.10
N GLY A 447 16.96 -31.36 67.36
CA GLY A 447 16.70 -30.21 66.49
C GLY A 447 17.03 -28.83 67.11
N LEU A 448 17.38 -28.75 68.40
CA LEU A 448 17.73 -27.50 69.10
C LEU A 448 19.25 -27.30 69.29
N GLY A 449 20.07 -28.12 68.62
CA GLY A 449 21.52 -28.18 68.81
C GLY A 449 22.29 -26.89 68.50
N HIS A 450 21.70 -25.96 67.73
CA HIS A 450 22.31 -24.67 67.39
C HIS A 450 22.06 -23.57 68.45
N ILE A 451 21.26 -23.85 69.48
CA ILE A 451 20.86 -22.88 70.53
C ILE A 451 21.33 -23.34 71.92
N GLN A 452 21.64 -24.62 72.10
CA GLN A 452 22.12 -25.17 73.37
C GLN A 452 23.63 -25.47 73.28
N ASN A 453 24.43 -24.78 74.10
CA ASN A 453 25.81 -25.19 74.39
C ASN A 453 25.86 -26.10 75.64
N VAL A 454 26.93 -26.91 75.70
CA VAL A 454 27.21 -28.05 76.60
C VAL A 454 27.03 -27.77 78.11
N ASN A 455 26.92 -26.51 78.53
CA ASN A 455 26.83 -26.11 79.95
C ASN A 455 25.46 -25.54 80.36
N GLY A 456 24.42 -25.65 79.52
CA GLY A 456 23.05 -25.22 79.90
C GLY A 456 22.87 -23.70 80.04
N ILE A 457 23.85 -22.91 79.60
CA ILE A 457 23.74 -21.44 79.48
C ILE A 457 23.39 -21.13 78.02
N GLU A 458 22.32 -20.36 77.82
CA GLU A 458 21.87 -19.84 76.53
C GLU A 458 22.92 -18.88 75.94
N GLU A 459 24.03 -19.39 75.40
CA GLU A 459 24.92 -18.57 74.59
C GLU A 459 24.43 -18.56 73.14
N PHE A 460 23.69 -17.49 72.87
CA PHE A 460 23.35 -16.95 71.58
C PHE A 460 24.39 -17.28 70.50
N ASN A 461 23.93 -17.83 69.37
CA ASN A 461 24.69 -17.84 68.13
C ASN A 461 24.73 -16.40 67.56
N GLN A 462 25.38 -15.47 68.27
CA GLN A 462 25.33 -14.01 68.05
C GLN A 462 25.89 -13.59 66.69
N GLY A 463 26.63 -14.46 66.00
CA GLY A 463 27.16 -14.19 64.67
C GLY A 463 26.08 -14.21 63.60
N GLU A 464 25.46 -15.38 63.40
CA GLU A 464 24.55 -15.63 62.28
C GLU A 464 23.21 -14.92 62.44
N GLU A 465 22.61 -14.92 63.64
CA GLU A 465 21.35 -14.21 63.90
C GLU A 465 21.53 -12.69 63.72
N LYS A 466 22.63 -12.12 64.22
CA LYS A 466 22.94 -10.69 64.06
C LYS A 466 23.22 -10.33 62.61
N GLN A 467 23.88 -11.22 61.86
CA GLN A 467 24.09 -11.06 60.42
C GLN A 467 22.76 -11.11 59.66
N LEU A 468 21.85 -12.04 60.00
CA LEU A 468 20.51 -12.14 59.41
C LEU A 468 19.63 -10.92 59.75
N LEU A 469 19.61 -10.47 61.02
CA LEU A 469 18.89 -9.27 61.43
C LEU A 469 19.46 -8.00 60.78
N ALA A 470 20.79 -7.89 60.67
CA ALA A 470 21.45 -6.79 59.96
C ALA A 470 21.11 -6.80 58.46
N LEU A 471 21.04 -7.98 57.84
CA LEU A 471 20.63 -8.17 56.46
C LEU A 471 19.17 -7.75 56.24
N ILE A 472 18.25 -8.23 57.09
CA ILE A 472 16.82 -7.86 57.05
C ILE A 472 16.69 -6.34 57.20
N LYS A 473 17.41 -5.73 58.15
CA LYS A 473 17.38 -4.27 58.35
C LYS A 473 17.91 -3.51 57.14
N ARG A 474 19.04 -3.95 56.56
CA ARG A 474 19.67 -3.34 55.38
C ARG A 474 18.78 -3.42 54.15
N LEU A 475 18.15 -4.58 53.91
CA LEU A 475 17.27 -4.78 52.76
C LEU A 475 15.96 -4.01 52.91
N LYS A 476 15.39 -3.91 54.13
CA LYS A 476 14.22 -3.05 54.40
C LYS A 476 14.52 -1.55 54.28
N SER A 477 15.73 -1.11 54.64
CA SER A 477 16.14 0.30 54.45
C SER A 477 16.44 0.66 52.99
N SER A 478 16.62 -0.33 52.11
CA SER A 478 16.85 -0.13 50.68
C SER A 478 15.56 -0.04 49.85
N GLU A 479 14.39 -0.14 50.50
CA GLU A 479 13.06 -0.02 49.90
C GLU A 479 12.40 1.37 50.14
N LEU A 480 13.10 2.27 50.87
CA LEU A 480 12.80 3.70 51.02
C LEU A 480 13.78 4.51 50.16
#